data_AF-A0A8X6KB96-F1
#
_entry.id   AF-A0A8X6KB96-F1
#
_cell.length_a   1.000
_cell.length_b   1.000
_cell.length_c   1.000
_cell.angle_alpha   90.00
_cell.angle_beta   90.00
_cell.angle_gamma   90.00
#
_symmetry.space_group_name_H-M   'P 1'
#
loop_
_entity.id
_entity.type
_entity.pdbx_description
1 polymer ?
#
loop_
_entity_poly.entity_id
_entity_poly.type
_entity_poly.pdbx_seq_one_letter_code
_entity_poly.pdbx_strand_id
1 'polypeptide(L)'
;MDENDCKDDNPSVYFLRFDMDSSAMFLFMATFILALLSTNGEEETKLPPHILFILVDDLGWNDVSFHGSPQIRTPNIDALAACSLILNNYYTESLCSRARGSLMSGNYPIHTGLQSSALKSGDPAGLPLDVMIMPEHLKNKGYKNHIVGK
;
A
#
# COMPACT_ATOMS: atom_id res chain seq x y z
N MET A 1 23.57 0.27 4.44
CA MET A 1 22.56 -0.24 3.49
C MET A 1 23.02 0.25 2.14
N ASP A 2 23.50 -0.68 1.32
CA ASP A 2 24.00 -0.34 0.00
C ASP A 2 22.80 -0.16 -0.94
N GLU A 3 22.87 0.82 -1.84
CA GLU A 3 21.81 1.23 -2.79
C GLU A 3 21.26 0.09 -3.67
N ASN A 4 21.96 -1.05 -3.70
CA ASN A 4 21.60 -2.24 -4.46
C ASN A 4 20.69 -3.24 -3.71
N ASP A 5 20.42 -3.03 -2.42
CA ASP A 5 19.61 -3.95 -1.59
C ASP A 5 18.08 -3.77 -1.81
N CYS A 6 17.68 -2.73 -2.54
CA CYS A 6 16.29 -2.28 -2.61
C CYS A 6 15.62 -2.54 -3.97
N LYS A 7 16.22 -3.38 -4.82
CA LYS A 7 15.63 -3.81 -6.08
C LYS A 7 14.93 -5.16 -5.92
N ASP A 8 13.63 -5.16 -6.12
CA ASP A 8 12.85 -6.37 -6.38
C ASP A 8 13.29 -6.98 -7.72
N ASP A 9 13.73 -8.24 -7.71
CA ASP A 9 14.10 -8.98 -8.92
C ASP A 9 12.84 -9.41 -9.71
N ASN A 10 12.76 -8.98 -10.99
CA ASN A 10 11.91 -9.48 -12.10
C ASN A 10 10.47 -8.89 -12.23
N PRO A 11 9.90 -8.67 -13.45
CA PRO A 11 10.25 -9.33 -14.69
C PRO A 11 10.59 -8.50 -15.93
N SER A 12 11.51 -9.08 -16.68
CA SER A 12 11.92 -8.73 -18.03
C SER A 12 10.85 -9.11 -19.06
N VAL A 13 10.24 -8.11 -19.69
CA VAL A 13 9.37 -8.31 -20.86
C VAL A 13 10.23 -8.24 -22.12
N TYR A 14 10.55 -9.39 -22.69
CA TYR A 14 11.20 -9.47 -24.00
C TYR A 14 10.14 -9.57 -25.09
N PHE A 15 10.03 -8.51 -25.91
CA PHE A 15 9.23 -8.53 -27.13
C PHE A 15 10.10 -9.06 -28.27
N LEU A 16 9.95 -10.34 -28.63
CA LEU A 16 10.55 -10.91 -29.83
C LEU A 16 9.57 -10.81 -30.99
N ARG A 17 10.03 -10.21 -32.09
CA ARG A 17 9.28 -10.12 -33.35
C ARG A 17 9.89 -11.14 -34.32
N PHE A 18 9.10 -12.13 -34.72
CA PHE A 18 9.49 -13.17 -35.66
C PHE A 18 8.71 -12.98 -36.97
N ASP A 19 9.42 -12.85 -38.09
CA ASP A 19 8.86 -12.94 -39.43
C ASP A 19 8.97 -14.40 -39.90
N MET A 20 7.84 -15.05 -40.19
CA MET A 20 7.78 -16.50 -40.41
C MET A 20 6.84 -16.86 -41.59
N ASP A 21 7.29 -17.75 -42.47
CA ASP A 21 6.56 -18.15 -43.66
C ASP A 21 5.28 -18.97 -43.36
N SER A 22 4.29 -18.92 -44.26
CA SER A 22 2.93 -19.44 -44.04
C SER A 22 2.87 -20.94 -43.70
N SER A 23 3.83 -21.76 -44.17
CA SER A 23 3.95 -23.18 -43.82
C SER A 23 4.62 -23.42 -42.47
N ALA A 24 5.56 -22.57 -42.07
CA ALA A 24 6.20 -22.60 -40.75
C ALA A 24 5.25 -22.13 -39.64
N MET A 25 4.26 -21.29 -39.99
CA MET A 25 3.25 -20.77 -39.08
C MET A 25 2.37 -21.88 -38.46
N PHE A 26 1.99 -22.90 -39.25
CA PHE A 26 1.15 -24.00 -38.75
C PHE A 26 1.89 -24.94 -37.80
N LEU A 27 3.15 -25.25 -38.10
CA LEU A 27 4.00 -26.06 -37.21
C LEU A 27 4.30 -25.33 -35.90
N PHE A 28 4.57 -24.03 -35.98
CA PHE A 28 4.80 -23.21 -34.80
C PHE A 28 3.55 -23.03 -33.94
N MET A 29 2.36 -22.91 -34.55
CA MET A 29 1.11 -22.89 -33.81
C MET A 29 0.85 -24.21 -33.08
N ALA A 30 1.10 -25.36 -33.73
CA ALA A 30 0.89 -26.66 -33.12
C ALA A 30 1.84 -26.90 -31.93
N THR A 31 3.10 -26.50 -32.04
CA THR A 31 4.07 -26.59 -30.94
C THR A 31 3.78 -25.59 -29.83
N PHE A 32 3.30 -24.39 -30.16
CA PHE A 32 2.90 -23.39 -29.18
C PHE A 32 1.66 -23.81 -28.38
N ILE A 33 0.66 -24.41 -29.05
CA ILE A 33 -0.53 -24.97 -28.39
C ILE A 33 -0.14 -26.14 -27.48
N LEU A 34 0.77 -27.02 -27.91
CA LEU A 34 1.27 -28.11 -27.08
C LEU A 34 2.08 -27.61 -25.88
N ALA A 35 2.84 -26.53 -26.04
CA ALA A 35 3.57 -25.88 -24.95
C ALA A 35 2.61 -25.22 -23.93
N LEU A 36 1.55 -24.56 -24.39
CA LEU A 36 0.49 -23.99 -23.54
C LEU A 36 -0.28 -25.06 -22.76
N LEU A 37 -0.50 -26.24 -23.35
CA LEU A 37 -1.15 -27.38 -22.67
C LEU A 37 -0.25 -28.01 -21.59
N SER A 38 1.07 -27.81 -21.64
CA SER A 38 2.03 -28.39 -20.69
C SER A 38 2.44 -27.43 -19.57
N THR A 39 1.98 -26.18 -19.58
CA THR A 39 2.19 -25.28 -18.44
C THR A 39 1.25 -25.66 -17.30
N ASN A 40 1.68 -26.60 -16.47
CA ASN A 40 1.20 -26.67 -15.10
C ASN A 40 1.72 -25.42 -14.40
N GLY A 41 0.94 -24.34 -14.45
CA GLY A 41 1.18 -23.18 -13.62
C GLY A 41 1.04 -23.64 -12.19
N GLU A 42 2.16 -23.87 -11.50
CA GLU A 42 2.15 -23.86 -10.06
C GLU A 42 1.70 -22.44 -9.68
N GLU A 43 0.43 -22.31 -9.27
CA GLU A 43 0.01 -21.15 -8.50
C GLU A 43 0.88 -21.18 -7.24
N GLU A 44 2.00 -20.46 -7.29
CA GLU A 44 2.75 -20.11 -6.11
C GLU A 44 1.74 -19.43 -5.19
N THR A 45 1.29 -20.14 -4.15
CA THR A 45 0.35 -19.62 -3.17
C THR A 45 1.07 -18.54 -2.40
N LYS A 46 1.17 -17.33 -2.99
CA LYS A 46 1.78 -16.18 -2.37
C LYS A 46 0.93 -15.86 -1.16
N LEU A 47 1.54 -16.06 0.01
CA LEU A 47 0.92 -15.68 1.27
C LEU A 47 0.57 -14.19 1.18
N PRO A 48 -0.61 -13.79 1.69
CA PRO A 48 -0.96 -12.38 1.74
C PRO A 48 0.11 -11.62 2.53
N PRO A 49 0.52 -10.42 2.05
CA PRO A 49 1.58 -9.66 2.71
C PRO A 49 1.14 -9.18 4.09
N HIS A 50 2.08 -9.01 5.03
CA HIS A 50 1.78 -8.29 6.27
C HIS A 50 1.66 -6.79 6.01
N ILE A 51 0.60 -6.17 6.52
CA ILE A 51 0.34 -4.75 6.35
C ILE A 51 0.61 -4.06 7.70
N LEU A 52 1.54 -3.11 7.70
CA LEU A 52 1.88 -2.28 8.86
C LEU A 52 1.59 -0.82 8.56
N PHE A 53 0.66 -0.22 9.33
CA PHE A 53 0.41 1.21 9.30
C PHE A 53 1.11 1.89 10.48
N ILE A 54 2.05 2.79 10.19
CA ILE A 54 2.69 3.67 11.18
C ILE A 54 2.10 5.06 11.00
N LEU A 55 1.22 5.46 11.92
CA LEU A 55 0.61 6.78 11.93
C LEU A 55 1.21 7.63 13.06
N VAL A 56 1.83 8.75 12.70
CA VAL A 56 2.46 9.67 13.65
C VAL A 56 1.52 10.84 13.94
N ASP A 57 1.38 11.23 15.21
CA ASP A 57 0.55 12.36 15.63
C ASP A 57 1.35 13.66 15.51
N ASP A 58 0.74 14.68 14.92
CA ASP A 58 1.29 16.05 14.79
C ASP A 58 2.71 16.14 14.20
N LEU A 59 3.06 15.25 13.26
CA LEU A 59 4.32 15.30 12.52
C LEU A 59 4.24 16.33 11.39
N GLY A 60 5.07 17.38 11.45
CA GLY A 60 5.18 18.39 10.42
C GLY A 60 5.94 17.92 9.19
N TRP A 61 5.69 18.58 8.05
CA TRP A 61 6.34 18.25 6.77
C TRP A 61 7.87 18.28 6.85
N ASN A 62 8.43 19.24 7.58
CA ASN A 62 9.88 19.47 7.70
C ASN A 62 10.49 18.86 8.99
N ASP A 63 9.79 17.92 9.63
CA ASP A 63 10.25 17.30 10.88
C ASP A 63 11.03 16.00 10.66
N VAL A 64 11.13 15.53 9.41
CA VAL A 64 11.88 14.33 9.01
C VAL A 64 13.08 14.72 8.15
N SER A 65 14.24 14.08 8.37
CA SER A 65 15.47 14.48 7.69
C SER A 65 15.43 14.21 6.18
N PHE A 66 14.72 13.19 5.71
CA PHE A 66 14.53 12.96 4.27
C PHE A 66 13.70 14.06 3.55
N HIS A 67 12.97 14.91 4.29
CA HIS A 67 12.33 16.13 3.75
C HIS A 67 13.17 17.41 3.95
N GLY A 68 14.42 17.28 4.41
CA GLY A 68 15.35 18.41 4.54
C GLY A 68 15.40 19.06 5.92
N SER A 69 14.90 18.40 6.98
CA SER A 69 15.02 18.92 8.35
C SER A 69 16.50 19.14 8.72
N PRO A 70 16.93 20.36 9.08
CA PRO A 70 18.33 20.64 9.40
C PRO A 70 18.71 20.24 10.84
N GLN A 71 17.71 20.00 11.70
CA GLN A 71 17.90 19.80 13.14
C GLN A 71 17.50 18.40 13.61
N ILE A 72 16.44 17.82 13.03
CA ILE A 72 15.89 16.55 13.48
C ILE A 72 16.50 15.41 12.66
N ARG A 73 17.09 14.44 13.35
CA ARG A 73 17.69 13.25 12.72
C ARG A 73 16.73 12.07 12.85
N THR A 74 16.30 11.50 11.72
CA THR A 74 15.39 10.35 11.67
C THR A 74 16.00 9.14 10.94
N PRO A 75 17.14 8.59 11.39
CA PRO A 75 17.94 7.65 10.60
C PRO A 75 17.18 6.38 10.18
N ASN A 76 16.28 5.86 11.02
CA ASN A 76 15.48 4.68 10.67
C ASN A 76 14.39 4.99 9.63
N ILE A 77 13.80 6.19 9.68
CA ILE A 77 12.81 6.64 8.70
C ILE A 77 13.50 6.95 7.38
N ASP A 78 14.69 7.57 7.43
CA ASP A 78 15.49 7.87 6.24
C ASP A 78 15.93 6.58 5.53
N ALA A 79 16.33 5.56 6.28
CA ALA A 79 16.65 4.25 5.73
C ALA A 79 15.43 3.60 5.05
N LEU A 80 14.23 3.71 5.65
CA LEU A 80 13.00 3.24 5.02
C LEU A 80 12.67 4.03 3.75
N ALA A 81 12.79 5.36 3.80
CA ALA A 81 12.50 6.26 2.69
C ALA A 81 13.43 6.03 1.49
N ALA A 82 14.71 5.71 1.72
CA ALA A 82 15.69 5.42 0.67
C ALA A 82 15.30 4.23 -0.22
N CYS A 83 14.48 3.31 0.31
CA CYS A 83 14.08 2.08 -0.35
C CYS A 83 12.57 1.98 -0.57
N SER A 84 11.85 3.10 -0.49
CA SER A 84 10.40 3.16 -0.60
C SER A 84 9.95 4.19 -1.63
N LEU A 85 8.68 4.08 -2.03
CA LEU A 85 8.01 5.16 -2.75
C LEU A 85 7.69 6.31 -1.80
N ILE A 86 8.21 7.50 -2.09
CA ILE A 86 7.89 8.72 -1.33
C ILE A 86 6.74 9.48 -1.99
N LEU A 87 5.70 9.77 -1.20
CA LEU A 87 4.57 10.58 -1.64
C LEU A 87 4.82 12.06 -1.32
N ASN A 88 5.40 12.80 -2.26
CA ASN A 88 5.65 14.24 -2.11
C ASN A 88 4.37 15.10 -2.00
N ASN A 89 3.22 14.52 -2.36
CA ASN A 89 1.92 15.19 -2.35
C ASN A 89 0.89 14.28 -1.66
N TYR A 90 1.03 14.13 -0.34
CA TYR A 90 0.11 13.38 0.50
C TYR A 90 -0.65 14.31 1.44
N TYR A 91 -1.98 14.25 1.41
CA TYR A 91 -2.85 15.18 2.12
C TYR A 91 -3.73 14.45 3.13
N THR A 92 -3.94 15.08 4.28
CA THR A 92 -4.82 14.57 5.34
C THR A 92 -5.68 15.69 5.90
N GLU A 93 -6.67 15.34 6.69
CA GLU A 93 -7.47 16.29 7.45
C GLU A 93 -6.64 16.92 8.58
N SER A 94 -6.83 18.21 8.85
CA SER A 94 -6.01 18.97 9.83
C SER A 94 -6.31 18.65 11.30
N LEU A 95 -7.27 17.77 11.60
CA LEU A 95 -7.64 17.39 12.96
C LEU A 95 -7.53 15.88 13.16
N CYS A 96 -7.02 15.49 14.32
CA CYS A 96 -6.74 14.10 14.68
C CYS A 96 -7.94 13.15 14.48
N SER A 97 -9.13 13.52 14.95
CA SER A 97 -10.35 12.70 14.82
C SER A 97 -10.81 12.60 13.36
N ARG A 98 -10.70 13.68 12.58
CA ARG A 98 -11.05 13.72 11.16
C ARG A 98 -10.10 12.85 10.35
N ALA A 99 -8.79 13.02 10.53
CA ALA A 99 -7.76 12.29 9.81
C ALA A 99 -7.84 10.79 10.08
N ARG A 100 -7.96 10.37 11.36
CA ARG A 100 -8.08 8.96 11.73
C ARG A 100 -9.41 8.36 11.25
N GLY A 101 -10.51 9.10 11.37
CA GLY A 101 -11.82 8.68 10.87
C GLY A 101 -11.80 8.44 9.36
N SER A 102 -11.20 9.36 8.59
CA SER A 102 -11.06 9.22 7.14
C SER A 102 -10.08 8.11 6.74
N LEU A 103 -8.97 7.94 7.48
CA LEU A 103 -8.05 6.82 7.25
C LEU A 103 -8.74 5.47 7.44
N MET A 104 -9.52 5.32 8.52
CA MET A 104 -10.19 4.05 8.84
C MET A 104 -11.39 3.76 7.95
N SER A 105 -12.18 4.77 7.59
CA SER A 105 -13.42 4.58 6.82
C SER A 105 -13.26 4.75 5.31
N GLY A 106 -12.19 5.40 4.85
CA GLY A 106 -12.06 5.84 3.46
C GLY A 106 -13.01 6.98 3.06
N ASN A 107 -13.74 7.57 4.02
CA ASN A 107 -14.76 8.59 3.76
C ASN A 107 -14.33 9.98 4.28
N TYR A 108 -14.78 11.03 3.59
CA TYR A 108 -14.63 12.39 4.10
C TYR A 108 -15.42 12.59 5.40
N PRO A 109 -14.94 13.46 6.33
CA PRO A 109 -15.58 13.64 7.63
C PRO A 109 -17.05 14.06 7.57
N ILE A 110 -17.47 14.72 6.49
CA ILE A 110 -18.87 15.11 6.25
C ILE A 110 -19.82 13.90 6.14
N HIS A 111 -19.31 12.74 5.72
CA HIS A 111 -20.10 11.51 5.60
C HIS A 111 -20.10 10.67 6.89
N THR A 112 -19.21 10.97 7.84
CA THR A 112 -19.08 10.23 9.10
C THR A 112 -19.53 11.02 10.32
N GLY A 113 -19.93 12.29 10.15
CA GLY A 113 -20.33 13.15 11.26
C GLY A 113 -19.15 13.71 12.07
N LEU A 114 -17.90 13.51 11.61
CA LEU A 114 -16.67 13.93 12.28
C LEU A 114 -16.19 15.32 11.85
N GLN A 115 -16.98 16.09 11.11
CA GLN A 115 -16.59 17.40 10.58
C GLN A 115 -16.38 18.51 11.64
N SER A 116 -16.80 18.27 12.88
CA SER A 116 -16.73 19.24 14.00
C SER A 116 -15.33 19.34 14.62
N SER A 117 -15.24 19.88 15.83
CA SER A 117 -14.02 19.89 16.65
C SER A 117 -13.51 18.47 16.95
N ALA A 118 -12.24 18.37 17.33
CA ALA A 118 -11.67 17.12 17.81
C ALA A 118 -12.51 16.51 18.93
N LEU A 119 -12.74 15.20 18.85
CA LEU A 119 -13.45 14.44 19.87
C LEU A 119 -12.65 14.47 21.17
N LYS A 120 -13.36 14.70 22.27
CA LYS A 120 -12.83 14.64 23.63
C LYS A 120 -13.21 13.32 24.27
N SER A 121 -12.44 12.94 25.28
CA SER A 121 -12.77 11.79 26.11
C SER A 121 -14.15 11.98 26.74
N GLY A 122 -15.04 11.01 26.53
CA GLY A 122 -16.41 11.06 27.04
C GLY A 122 -17.42 11.74 26.11
N ASP A 123 -17.01 12.24 24.94
CA ASP A 123 -17.96 12.71 23.94
C ASP A 123 -18.86 11.54 23.49
N PRO A 124 -20.18 11.77 23.32
CA PRO A 124 -21.10 10.74 22.83
C PRO A 124 -20.94 10.46 21.33
N ALA A 125 -20.19 11.32 20.63
CA ALA A 125 -19.93 11.20 19.21
C ALA A 125 -18.69 10.34 18.94
N GLY A 126 -18.69 9.62 17.82
CA GLY A 126 -17.61 8.76 17.38
C GLY A 126 -17.76 8.41 15.91
N LEU A 127 -16.87 7.55 15.40
CA LEU A 127 -17.06 7.00 14.06
C LEU A 127 -18.37 6.16 14.06
N PRO A 128 -19.27 6.33 13.07
CA PRO A 128 -20.53 5.60 13.03
C PRO A 128 -20.31 4.08 12.98
N LEU A 129 -21.12 3.33 13.73
CA LEU A 129 -20.98 1.87 13.86
C LEU A 129 -21.48 1.09 12.63
N ASP A 130 -22.22 1.76 11.74
CA ASP A 130 -22.73 1.21 10.48
C ASP A 130 -21.73 1.39 9.32
N VAL A 131 -20.63 2.12 9.54
CA VAL A 131 -19.55 2.28 8.57
C VAL A 131 -18.53 1.17 8.77
N MET A 132 -18.39 0.31 7.76
CA MET A 132 -17.33 -0.71 7.76
C MET A 132 -15.96 -0.04 7.60
N ILE A 133 -15.02 -0.39 8.47
CA ILE A 133 -13.68 0.20 8.49
C ILE A 133 -12.62 -0.73 7.90
N MET A 134 -11.50 -0.15 7.47
CA MET A 134 -10.33 -0.83 6.89
C MET A 134 -9.94 -2.14 7.61
N PRO A 135 -9.76 -2.19 8.95
CA PRO A 135 -9.43 -3.45 9.61
C PRO A 135 -10.54 -4.50 9.47
N GLU A 136 -11.82 -4.13 9.40
CA GLU A 136 -12.90 -5.09 9.18
C GLU A 136 -12.86 -5.66 7.75
N HIS A 137 -12.57 -4.81 6.76
CA HIS A 137 -12.31 -5.28 5.39
C HIS A 137 -11.14 -6.28 5.34
N LEU A 138 -10.03 -5.97 6.02
CA LEU A 138 -8.88 -6.87 6.09
C LEU A 138 -9.20 -8.17 6.84
N LYS A 139 -9.99 -8.09 7.93
CA LYS A 139 -10.45 -9.28 8.67
C LYS A 139 -11.25 -10.23 7.78
N ASN A 140 -12.13 -9.69 6.93
CA ASN A 140 -12.90 -10.48 5.96
C ASN A 140 -12.01 -11.16 4.90
N LYS A 141 -10.77 -10.70 4.73
CA LYS A 141 -9.74 -11.31 3.87
C LYS A 141 -8.79 -12.25 4.64
N GLY A 142 -9.09 -12.57 5.90
CA GLY A 142 -8.31 -13.51 6.72
C GLY A 142 -7.17 -12.87 7.51
N TYR A 143 -7.06 -11.55 7.53
CA TYR A 143 -6.03 -10.86 8.33
C TYR A 143 -6.37 -10.86 9.82
N LYS A 144 -5.34 -10.95 10.65
CA LYS A 144 -5.41 -10.67 12.08
C LYS A 144 -4.96 -9.25 12.32
N ASN A 145 -5.83 -8.43 12.90
CA ASN A 145 -5.57 -7.02 13.12
C ASN A 145 -5.21 -6.75 14.58
N HIS A 146 -4.23 -5.88 14.79
CA HIS A 146 -3.83 -5.38 16.09
C HIS A 146 -3.60 -3.86 15.99
N ILE A 147 -3.96 -3.13 17.03
CA ILE A 147 -3.73 -1.69 17.15
C ILE A 147 -3.00 -1.41 18.47
N VAL A 148 -2.03 -0.50 18.43
CA VAL A 148 -1.25 -0.07 19.59
C VAL A 148 -1.15 1.46 19.57
N GLY A 149 -1.51 2.12 20.67
CA GLY A 149 -1.48 3.57 20.79
C GLY A 149 -2.85 4.23 20.64
N LYS A 150 -2.85 5.45 20.10
CA LYS A 150 -4.02 6.33 19.93
C LYS A 150 -4.80 6.07 18.65
#